data_AF-A0A1S3DMN3-F1
#
_entry.id   AF-A0A1S3DMN3-F1
#
_cell.length_a   1.000
_cell.length_b   1.000
_cell.length_c   1.000
_cell.angle_alpha   90.00
_cell.angle_beta   90.00
_cell.angle_gamma   90.00
#
_symmetry.space_group_name_H-M   'P 1'
#
loop_
_entity.id
_entity.type
_entity.pdbx_description
1 polymer ?
#
loop_
_entity_poly.entity_id
_entity_poly.type
_entity_poly.pdbx_seq_one_letter_code
_entity_poly.pdbx_strand_id
1 'polypeptide(L)'
;MFDGLREKVHSVQENFSSSFRILNVSDGSLVKKPDVKNIHAGGDMLHKCLTQWNELHTLSEENAHKAHVADEKINAICNHTNLQLSQMMKLCFSLNLLPKLVDKTKAVINQTKSLEVLFQDIENSLTYLEEIVIIQKVQETQLERRFKLAMHKENKLKHLETLRGSLERNYNEEVKSIEEKKAILSKERQKTFEEAFKQDLEIYKQSGNLNVITNKVNYEPKVSSLEDVELEVDDAELNKMLTDT
;
A
#
# COMPACT_ATOMS: atom_id res chain seq x y z
N MET A 1 -40.36 35.51 -58.94
CA MET A 1 -39.99 34.49 -59.94
C MET A 1 -41.14 34.11 -60.88
N PHE A 2 -42.30 34.77 -60.83
CA PHE A 2 -43.45 34.53 -61.73
C PHE A 2 -43.56 35.52 -62.90
N ASP A 3 -42.81 36.64 -62.88
CA ASP A 3 -42.88 37.66 -63.93
C ASP A 3 -42.30 37.21 -65.28
N GLY A 4 -41.24 36.39 -65.26
CA GLY A 4 -40.66 35.83 -66.49
C GLY A 4 -41.54 34.78 -67.19
N LEU A 5 -42.49 34.17 -66.48
CA LEU A 5 -43.49 33.27 -67.08
C LEU A 5 -44.60 34.07 -67.78
N ARG A 6 -45.00 35.22 -67.22
CA ARG A 6 -46.00 36.10 -67.81
C ARG A 6 -45.53 36.70 -69.13
N GLU A 7 -44.27 37.15 -69.19
CA GLU A 7 -43.65 37.63 -70.44
C GLU A 7 -43.58 36.54 -71.51
N LYS A 8 -43.24 35.30 -71.13
CA LYS A 8 -43.21 34.17 -72.07
C LYS A 8 -44.59 33.79 -72.60
N VAL A 9 -45.63 33.82 -71.76
CA VAL A 9 -47.02 33.60 -72.22
C VAL A 9 -47.47 34.73 -73.14
N HIS A 10 -47.11 35.98 -72.85
CA HIS A 10 -47.45 37.12 -73.72
C HIS A 10 -46.74 37.02 -75.08
N SER A 11 -45.46 36.66 -75.08
CA SER A 11 -44.67 36.37 -76.29
C SER A 11 -45.28 35.25 -77.14
N VAL A 12 -45.73 34.16 -76.51
CA VAL A 12 -46.41 33.07 -77.21
C VAL A 12 -47.75 33.52 -77.80
N GLN A 13 -48.51 34.35 -77.07
CA GLN A 13 -49.79 34.89 -77.56
C GLN A 13 -49.60 35.84 -78.75
N GLU A 14 -48.58 36.70 -78.75
CA GLU A 14 -48.27 37.56 -79.90
C GLU A 14 -47.78 36.75 -81.11
N ASN A 15 -47.00 35.68 -80.88
CA ASN A 15 -46.55 34.78 -81.94
C ASN A 15 -47.70 33.98 -82.57
N PHE A 16 -48.71 33.59 -81.78
CA PHE A 16 -49.93 33.00 -82.34
C PHE A 16 -50.78 34.02 -83.10
N SER A 17 -50.86 35.26 -82.61
CA SER A 17 -51.63 36.33 -83.27
C SER A 17 -50.99 36.78 -84.59
N SER A 18 -49.65 36.84 -84.66
CA SER A 18 -48.91 37.15 -85.88
C SER A 18 -49.00 36.02 -86.92
N SER A 19 -48.97 34.76 -86.47
CA SER A 19 -49.17 33.60 -87.35
C SER A 19 -50.58 33.57 -87.97
N PHE A 20 -51.62 33.98 -87.24
CA PHE A 20 -52.97 34.09 -87.79
C PHE A 20 -53.13 35.25 -88.78
N ARG A 21 -52.35 36.33 -88.64
CA ARG A 21 -52.35 37.46 -89.59
C ARG A 21 -51.79 37.07 -90.96
N ILE A 22 -50.87 36.10 -91.02
CA ILE A 22 -50.31 35.58 -92.27
C ILE A 22 -51.35 34.74 -93.05
N LEU A 23 -52.32 34.12 -92.36
CA LEU A 23 -53.39 33.35 -92.99
C LEU A 23 -54.56 34.22 -93.51
N ASN A 24 -54.64 35.50 -93.12
CA ASN A 24 -55.73 36.41 -93.51
C ASN A 24 -55.35 37.43 -94.61
N VAL A 25 -54.13 37.36 -95.15
CA VAL A 25 -53.79 38.08 -96.40
C VAL A 25 -54.20 37.21 -97.57
N SER A 26 -55.48 37.34 -97.93
CA SER A 26 -56.02 36.88 -99.20
C SER A 26 -55.39 37.69 -100.33
N ASP A 27 -54.64 37.02 -101.21
CA ASP A 27 -54.35 37.54 -102.55
C ASP A 27 -54.79 36.52 -103.60
N GLY A 28 -55.65 36.98 -104.49
CA GLY A 28 -56.36 36.16 -105.45
C GLY A 28 -55.51 35.83 -106.68
N SER A 29 -55.58 34.57 -107.12
CA SER A 29 -55.33 34.22 -108.52
C SER A 29 -55.96 32.86 -108.86
N LEU A 30 -57.15 32.93 -109.46
CA LEU A 30 -57.55 32.20 -110.68
C LEU A 30 -57.35 30.67 -110.73
N VAL A 31 -58.42 29.97 -110.33
CA VAL A 31 -59.11 28.87 -111.03
C VAL A 31 -58.35 28.18 -112.18
N LYS A 32 -58.06 26.88 -112.00
CA LYS A 32 -58.03 25.88 -113.10
C LYS A 32 -58.70 24.56 -112.66
N LYS A 33 -59.82 24.28 -113.33
CA LYS A 33 -60.57 23.03 -113.65
C LYS A 33 -60.52 21.81 -112.67
N PRO A 34 -61.68 21.24 -112.30
CA PRO A 34 -61.76 19.91 -111.71
C PRO A 34 -61.82 18.86 -112.83
N ASP A 35 -60.81 18.01 -112.93
CA ASP A 35 -60.86 16.84 -113.80
C ASP A 35 -60.24 15.62 -113.12
N VAL A 36 -60.89 14.48 -113.30
CA VAL A 36 -60.64 13.16 -112.70
C VAL A 36 -61.00 13.05 -111.20
N LYS A 37 -62.23 12.61 -110.90
CA LYS A 37 -62.54 11.96 -109.62
C LYS A 37 -61.61 10.75 -109.48
N ASN A 38 -60.53 10.90 -108.72
CA ASN A 38 -59.60 9.81 -108.45
C ASN A 38 -60.33 8.74 -107.62
N ILE A 39 -60.83 7.69 -108.29
CA ILE A 39 -61.55 6.56 -107.68
C ILE A 39 -60.68 5.84 -106.64
N HIS A 40 -59.35 6.01 -106.70
CA HIS A 40 -58.38 5.45 -105.77
C HIS A 40 -57.98 6.41 -104.63
N ALA A 41 -58.41 7.67 -104.63
CA ALA A 41 -58.06 8.63 -103.58
C ALA A 41 -58.50 8.19 -102.17
N GLY A 42 -59.61 7.46 -102.06
CA GLY A 42 -60.03 6.86 -100.79
C GLY A 42 -59.10 5.72 -100.33
N GLY A 43 -58.56 4.94 -101.27
CA GLY A 43 -57.58 3.89 -101.02
C GLY A 43 -56.21 4.46 -100.64
N ASP A 44 -55.76 5.51 -101.33
CA ASP A 44 -54.49 6.20 -101.04
C ASP A 44 -54.52 6.92 -99.69
N MET A 45 -55.66 7.56 -99.36
CA MET A 45 -55.90 8.16 -98.04
C MET A 45 -55.91 7.10 -96.94
N LEU A 46 -56.61 5.98 -97.15
CA LEU A 46 -56.63 4.88 -96.20
C LEU A 46 -55.24 4.26 -96.02
N HIS A 47 -54.50 4.05 -97.10
CA HIS A 47 -53.14 3.54 -97.06
C HIS A 47 -52.21 4.49 -96.30
N LYS A 48 -52.30 5.80 -96.54
CA LYS A 48 -51.54 6.80 -95.78
C LYS A 48 -51.89 6.77 -94.30
N CYS A 49 -53.19 6.75 -93.96
CA CYS A 49 -53.63 6.66 -92.57
C CYS A 49 -53.17 5.36 -91.90
N LEU A 50 -53.22 4.23 -92.60
CA LEU A 50 -52.78 2.93 -92.09
C LEU A 50 -51.26 2.89 -91.88
N THR A 51 -50.48 3.43 -92.81
CA THR A 51 -49.02 3.51 -92.70
C THR A 51 -48.61 4.42 -91.54
N GLN A 52 -49.26 5.58 -91.40
CA GLN A 52 -49.03 6.49 -90.27
C GLN A 52 -49.44 5.86 -88.92
N TRP A 53 -50.55 5.13 -88.89
CA TRP A 53 -50.97 4.40 -87.70
C TRP A 53 -49.98 3.30 -87.33
N ASN A 54 -49.50 2.54 -88.31
CA ASN A 54 -48.50 1.50 -88.10
C ASN A 54 -47.17 2.08 -87.59
N GLU A 55 -46.70 3.18 -88.19
CA GLU A 55 -45.52 3.91 -87.70
C GLU A 55 -45.71 4.39 -86.25
N LEU A 56 -46.84 5.03 -85.94
CA LEU A 56 -47.16 5.48 -84.59
C LEU A 56 -47.23 4.31 -83.60
N HIS A 57 -47.79 3.18 -84.01
CA HIS A 57 -47.86 1.98 -83.18
C HIS A 57 -46.46 1.43 -82.87
N THR A 58 -45.60 1.31 -83.89
CA THR A 58 -44.20 0.86 -83.70
C THR A 58 -43.42 1.80 -82.79
N LEU A 59 -43.56 3.12 -82.95
CA LEU A 59 -42.92 4.11 -82.07
C LEU A 59 -43.46 4.03 -80.63
N SER A 60 -44.75 3.79 -80.46
CA SER A 60 -45.36 3.60 -79.13
C SER A 60 -44.84 2.33 -78.46
N GLU A 61 -44.66 1.24 -79.20
CA GLU A 61 -44.12 -0.02 -78.69
C GLU A 61 -42.65 0.12 -78.30
N GLU A 62 -41.83 0.77 -79.13
CA GLU A 62 -40.44 1.09 -78.79
C GLU A 62 -40.34 1.99 -77.55
N ASN A 63 -41.22 2.99 -77.43
CA ASN A 63 -41.24 3.88 -76.27
C ASN A 63 -41.64 3.13 -75.00
N ALA A 64 -42.64 2.23 -75.07
CA ALA A 64 -43.01 1.37 -73.96
C ALA A 64 -41.84 0.45 -73.55
N HIS A 65 -41.12 -0.11 -74.52
CA HIS A 65 -39.93 -0.92 -74.24
C HIS A 65 -38.81 -0.11 -73.58
N LYS A 66 -38.50 1.09 -74.09
CA LYS A 66 -37.50 1.99 -73.51
C LYS A 66 -37.89 2.42 -72.08
N ALA A 67 -39.18 2.67 -71.82
CA ALA A 67 -39.69 2.98 -70.49
C ALA A 67 -39.52 1.79 -69.52
N HIS A 68 -39.79 0.56 -69.96
CA HIS A 68 -39.57 -0.64 -69.16
C HIS A 68 -38.10 -0.84 -68.78
N VAL A 69 -37.17 -0.69 -69.74
CA VAL A 69 -35.72 -0.79 -69.46
C VAL A 69 -35.25 0.31 -68.50
N ALA A 70 -35.82 1.51 -68.58
CA ALA A 70 -35.54 2.57 -67.63
C ALA A 70 -36.04 2.23 -66.21
N ASP A 71 -37.25 1.69 -66.09
CA ASP A 71 -37.82 1.26 -64.81
C ASP A 71 -36.99 0.15 -64.15
N GLU A 72 -36.55 -0.85 -64.90
CA GLU A 72 -35.66 -1.91 -64.38
C GLU A 72 -34.35 -1.34 -63.82
N LYS A 73 -33.73 -0.39 -64.53
CA LYS A 73 -32.50 0.27 -64.08
C LYS A 73 -32.74 1.12 -62.83
N ILE A 74 -33.84 1.87 -62.79
CA ILE A 74 -34.23 2.68 -61.63
C ILE A 74 -34.44 1.77 -60.41
N ASN A 75 -35.18 0.68 -60.57
CA ASN A 75 -35.41 -0.29 -59.49
C ASN A 75 -34.11 -0.92 -58.99
N ALA A 76 -33.18 -1.28 -59.90
CA ALA A 76 -31.87 -1.78 -59.51
C ALA A 76 -31.08 -0.76 -58.67
N ILE A 77 -31.07 0.52 -59.07
CA ILE A 77 -30.40 1.60 -58.33
C ILE A 77 -31.07 1.85 -56.98
N CYS A 78 -32.41 1.88 -56.92
CA CYS A 78 -33.16 2.04 -55.68
C CYS A 78 -32.84 0.92 -54.70
N ASN A 79 -32.85 -0.33 -55.15
CA ASN A 79 -32.51 -1.48 -54.32
C ASN A 79 -31.06 -1.41 -53.81
N HIS A 80 -30.12 -1.04 -54.68
CA HIS A 80 -28.72 -0.88 -54.29
C HIS A 80 -28.53 0.24 -53.25
N THR A 81 -29.18 1.38 -53.46
CA THR A 81 -29.13 2.54 -52.56
C THR A 81 -29.73 2.19 -51.19
N ASN A 82 -30.87 1.49 -51.17
CA ASN A 82 -31.49 1.03 -49.93
C ASN A 82 -30.58 0.04 -49.16
N LEU A 83 -29.90 -0.85 -49.88
CA LEU A 83 -28.93 -1.77 -49.27
C LEU A 83 -27.76 -1.01 -48.65
N GLN A 84 -27.17 -0.07 -49.39
CA GLN A 84 -26.06 0.76 -48.88
C GLN A 84 -26.49 1.56 -47.66
N LEU A 85 -27.69 2.16 -47.68
CA LEU A 85 -28.24 2.90 -46.54
C LEU A 85 -28.41 1.98 -45.32
N SER A 86 -28.94 0.77 -45.50
CA SER A 86 -29.07 -0.23 -44.43
C SER A 86 -27.71 -0.61 -43.82
N GLN A 87 -26.69 -0.83 -44.66
CA GLN A 87 -25.32 -1.12 -44.22
C GLN A 87 -24.71 0.07 -43.46
N MET A 88 -24.88 1.29 -43.98
CA MET A 88 -24.43 2.52 -43.32
C MET A 88 -25.09 2.70 -41.96
N MET A 89 -26.40 2.46 -41.84
CA MET A 89 -27.09 2.53 -40.55
C MET A 89 -26.55 1.51 -39.53
N LYS A 90 -26.25 0.28 -39.96
CA LYS A 90 -25.62 -0.73 -39.08
C LYS A 90 -24.24 -0.28 -38.62
N LEU A 91 -23.46 0.32 -39.51
CA LEU A 91 -22.15 0.87 -39.17
C LEU A 91 -22.28 2.04 -38.18
N CYS A 92 -23.16 3.01 -38.45
CA CYS A 92 -23.43 4.12 -37.54
C CYS A 92 -23.88 3.64 -36.15
N PHE A 93 -24.74 2.63 -36.07
CA PHE A 93 -25.16 2.04 -34.80
C PHE A 93 -23.97 1.41 -34.05
N SER A 94 -23.12 0.67 -34.77
CA SER A 94 -21.91 0.04 -34.21
C SER A 94 -20.91 1.09 -33.73
N LEU A 95 -20.75 2.19 -34.48
CA LEU A 95 -19.92 3.33 -34.10
C LEU A 95 -20.48 4.05 -32.87
N ASN A 96 -21.80 4.10 -32.71
CA ASN A 96 -22.43 4.69 -31.52
C ASN A 96 -22.26 3.81 -30.25
N LEU A 97 -21.83 2.56 -30.39
CA LEU A 97 -21.49 1.69 -29.25
C LEU A 97 -20.08 1.96 -28.70
N LEU A 98 -19.15 2.45 -29.53
CA LEU A 98 -17.75 2.72 -29.14
C LEU A 98 -17.63 3.66 -27.93
N PRO A 99 -18.37 4.79 -27.83
CA PRO A 99 -18.35 5.63 -26.64
C PRO A 99 -18.72 4.88 -25.36
N LYS A 100 -19.74 4.00 -25.42
CA LYS A 100 -20.13 3.18 -24.26
C LYS A 100 -19.05 2.19 -23.86
N LEU A 101 -18.31 1.64 -24.83
CA LEU A 101 -17.16 0.79 -24.54
C LEU A 101 -16.05 1.59 -23.86
N VAL A 102 -15.74 2.78 -24.38
CA VAL A 102 -14.75 3.69 -23.79
C VAL A 102 -15.12 4.05 -22.35
N ASP A 103 -16.39 4.34 -22.07
CA ASP A 103 -16.84 4.66 -20.71
C ASP A 103 -16.74 3.46 -19.76
N LYS A 104 -17.07 2.26 -20.24
CA LYS A 104 -16.86 1.02 -19.47
C LYS A 104 -15.38 0.78 -19.20
N THR A 105 -14.51 0.97 -20.19
CA THR A 105 -13.06 0.84 -20.02
C THR A 105 -12.54 1.88 -19.02
N LYS A 106 -12.99 3.13 -19.09
CA LYS A 106 -12.65 4.16 -18.09
C LYS A 106 -13.13 3.78 -16.69
N ALA A 107 -14.33 3.21 -16.56
CA ALA A 107 -14.83 2.73 -15.27
C ALA A 107 -13.94 1.63 -14.68
N VAL A 108 -13.54 0.65 -15.50
CA VAL A 108 -12.59 -0.40 -15.08
C VAL A 108 -11.25 0.20 -14.68
N ILE A 109 -10.70 1.13 -15.46
CA ILE A 109 -9.45 1.83 -15.13
C ILE A 109 -9.56 2.55 -13.77
N ASN A 110 -10.68 3.23 -13.51
CA ASN A 110 -10.90 3.92 -12.24
C ASN A 110 -11.04 2.96 -11.07
N GLN A 111 -11.71 1.81 -11.27
CA GLN A 111 -11.78 0.75 -10.26
C GLN A 111 -10.40 0.17 -9.97
N THR A 112 -9.60 -0.10 -10.99
CA THR A 112 -8.21 -0.57 -10.83
C THR A 112 -7.36 0.44 -10.05
N LYS A 113 -7.48 1.75 -10.35
CA LYS A 113 -6.79 2.80 -9.59
C LYS A 113 -7.23 2.85 -8.14
N SER A 114 -8.53 2.74 -7.88
CA SER A 114 -9.03 2.69 -6.50
C SER A 114 -8.50 1.47 -5.74
N LEU A 115 -8.37 0.33 -6.42
CA LEU A 115 -7.81 -0.87 -5.84
C LEU A 115 -6.31 -0.72 -5.55
N GLU A 116 -5.57 -0.07 -6.43
CA GLU A 116 -4.14 0.26 -6.24
C GLU A 116 -3.92 1.13 -5.00
N VAL A 117 -4.77 2.15 -4.78
CA VAL A 117 -4.71 2.96 -3.55
C VAL A 117 -4.98 2.11 -2.30
N LEU A 118 -5.99 1.24 -2.33
CA LEU A 118 -6.29 0.35 -1.20
C LEU A 118 -5.13 -0.62 -0.93
N PHE A 119 -4.46 -1.13 -1.96
CA PHE A 119 -3.28 -1.96 -1.78
C PHE A 119 -2.13 -1.18 -1.16
N GLN A 120 -1.90 0.06 -1.58
CA GLN A 120 -0.89 0.91 -0.97
C GLN A 120 -1.17 1.15 0.53
N ASP A 121 -2.44 1.37 0.90
CA ASP A 121 -2.83 1.54 2.30
C ASP A 121 -2.62 0.27 3.12
N ILE A 122 -2.91 -0.90 2.54
CA ILE A 122 -2.65 -2.21 3.15
C ILE A 122 -1.15 -2.44 3.32
N GLU A 123 -0.34 -2.16 2.29
CA GLU A 123 1.11 -2.27 2.35
C GLU A 123 1.69 -1.39 3.45
N ASN A 124 1.27 -0.13 3.52
CA ASN A 124 1.69 0.80 4.57
C ASN A 124 1.31 0.29 5.97
N SER A 125 0.09 -0.23 6.12
CA SER A 125 -0.39 -0.81 7.37
C SER A 125 0.38 -2.07 7.77
N LEU A 126 0.77 -2.89 6.79
CA LEU A 126 1.57 -4.09 7.00
C LEU A 126 2.99 -3.72 7.43
N THR A 127 3.63 -2.76 6.76
CA THR A 127 4.95 -2.25 7.16
C THR A 127 4.91 -1.70 8.59
N TYR A 128 3.88 -0.94 8.94
CA TYR A 128 3.71 -0.45 10.31
C TYR A 128 3.54 -1.59 11.33
N LEU A 129 2.80 -2.65 10.99
CA LEU A 129 2.68 -3.82 11.83
C LEU A 129 4.02 -4.55 12.02
N GLU A 130 4.79 -4.70 10.95
CA GLU A 130 6.14 -5.28 11.00
C GLU A 130 7.06 -4.47 11.93
N GLU A 131 7.04 -3.14 11.83
CA GLU A 131 7.78 -2.27 12.74
C GLU A 131 7.40 -2.50 14.21
N ILE A 132 6.10 -2.60 14.52
CA ILE A 132 5.63 -2.89 15.89
C ILE A 132 6.15 -4.26 16.36
N VAL A 133 6.07 -5.28 15.52
CA VAL A 133 6.53 -6.64 15.88
C VAL A 133 8.03 -6.64 16.17
N ILE A 134 8.83 -5.94 15.35
CA ILE A 134 10.27 -5.78 15.58
C ILE A 134 10.53 -5.07 16.91
N ILE A 135 9.85 -3.96 17.18
CA ILE A 135 9.99 -3.20 18.43
C ILE A 135 9.65 -4.08 19.63
N GLN A 136 8.54 -4.81 19.57
CA GLN A 136 8.13 -5.74 20.62
C GLN A 136 9.20 -6.81 20.86
N LYS A 137 9.77 -7.36 19.79
CA LYS A 137 10.82 -8.37 19.93
C LYS A 137 12.08 -7.83 20.59
N VAL A 138 12.50 -6.61 20.22
CA VAL A 138 13.63 -5.93 20.85
C VAL A 138 13.36 -5.71 22.34
N GLN A 139 12.16 -5.22 22.70
CA GLN A 139 11.77 -5.00 24.09
C GLN A 139 11.79 -6.30 24.92
N GLU A 140 11.26 -7.39 24.38
CA GLU A 140 11.27 -8.71 25.02
C GLU A 140 12.71 -9.17 25.31
N THR A 141 13.59 -9.10 24.31
CA THR A 141 15.00 -9.50 24.49
C THR A 141 15.73 -8.59 25.49
N GLN A 142 15.42 -7.30 25.52
CA GLN A 142 15.98 -6.37 26.50
C GLN A 142 15.51 -6.71 27.92
N LEU A 143 14.23 -7.02 28.09
CA LEU A 143 13.67 -7.43 29.38
C LEU A 143 14.29 -8.74 29.86
N GLU A 144 14.43 -9.73 28.98
CA GLU A 144 15.06 -11.01 29.31
C GLU A 144 16.53 -10.82 29.75
N ARG A 145 17.29 -9.97 29.05
CA ARG A 145 18.67 -9.65 29.43
C ARG A 145 18.75 -8.95 30.79
N ARG A 146 17.85 -7.99 31.06
CA ARG A 146 17.77 -7.32 32.36
C ARG A 146 17.41 -8.29 33.48
N PHE A 147 16.47 -9.20 33.22
CA PHE A 147 16.09 -10.24 34.17
C PHE A 147 17.27 -11.18 34.48
N LYS A 148 17.97 -11.67 33.46
CA LYS A 148 19.18 -12.50 33.64
C LYS A 148 20.26 -11.78 34.46
N LEU A 149 20.47 -10.49 34.21
CA LEU A 149 21.43 -9.69 34.98
C LEU A 149 21.02 -9.54 36.45
N ALA A 150 19.74 -9.27 36.71
CA ALA A 150 19.20 -9.16 38.07
C ALA A 150 19.35 -10.48 38.84
N MET A 151 18.97 -11.61 38.21
CA MET A 151 19.14 -12.95 38.79
C MET A 151 20.60 -13.27 39.10
N HIS A 152 21.53 -12.94 38.19
CA HIS A 152 22.95 -13.15 38.42
C HIS A 152 23.46 -12.29 39.60
N LYS A 153 23.02 -11.03 39.69
CA LYS A 153 23.36 -10.16 40.83
C LYS A 153 22.85 -10.72 42.15
N GLU A 154 21.60 -11.17 42.19
CA GLU A 154 21.00 -11.78 43.38
C GLU A 154 21.73 -13.06 43.81
N ASN A 155 22.03 -13.95 42.86
CA ASN A 155 22.78 -15.18 43.14
C ASN A 155 24.18 -14.88 43.67
N LYS A 156 24.87 -13.87 43.12
CA LYS A 156 26.17 -13.44 43.62
C LYS A 156 26.08 -12.87 45.03
N LEU A 157 25.03 -12.10 45.34
CA LEU A 157 24.80 -11.57 46.68
C LEU A 157 24.56 -12.69 47.68
N LYS A 158 23.70 -13.67 47.36
CA LYS A 158 23.47 -14.86 48.18
C LYS A 158 24.76 -15.66 48.42
N HIS A 159 25.60 -15.80 47.39
CA HIS A 159 26.88 -16.48 47.51
C HIS A 159 27.83 -15.73 48.45
N LEU A 160 27.92 -14.40 48.34
CA LEU A 160 28.72 -13.58 49.24
C LEU A 160 28.21 -13.65 50.68
N GLU A 161 26.89 -13.65 50.89
CA GLU A 161 26.27 -13.78 52.21
C GLU A 161 26.57 -15.16 52.83
N THR A 162 26.48 -16.23 52.02
CA THR A 162 26.84 -17.58 52.44
C THR A 162 28.33 -17.67 52.81
N LEU A 163 29.20 -17.08 51.98
CA LEU A 163 30.65 -17.05 52.24
C LEU A 163 30.96 -16.28 53.52
N ARG A 164 30.36 -15.10 53.70
CA ARG A 164 30.48 -14.30 54.93
C ARG A 164 30.03 -15.09 56.15
N GLY A 165 28.86 -15.71 56.10
CA GLY A 165 28.36 -16.55 57.20
C GLY A 165 29.25 -17.75 57.48
N SER A 166 29.90 -18.34 56.45
CA SER A 166 30.89 -19.41 56.66
C SER A 166 32.19 -18.91 57.30
N LEU A 167 32.65 -17.71 56.92
CA LEU A 167 33.84 -17.10 57.48
C LEU A 167 33.62 -16.69 58.94
N GLU A 168 32.47 -16.10 59.26
CA GLU A 168 32.08 -15.77 60.64
C GLU A 168 31.99 -17.04 61.51
N ARG A 169 31.46 -18.14 60.98
CA ARG A 169 31.44 -19.43 61.69
C ARG A 169 32.86 -19.95 61.97
N ASN A 170 33.70 -20.00 60.94
CA ASN A 170 35.08 -20.46 61.07
C ASN A 170 35.87 -19.61 62.07
N TYR A 171 35.72 -18.28 62.01
CA TYR A 171 36.35 -17.35 62.94
C TYR A 171 35.88 -17.60 64.38
N ASN A 172 34.58 -17.75 64.61
CA ASN A 172 34.05 -18.04 65.95
C ASN A 172 34.51 -19.40 66.48
N GLU A 173 34.60 -20.43 65.63
CA GLU A 173 35.15 -21.73 65.99
C GLU A 173 36.64 -21.64 66.36
N GLU A 174 37.43 -20.88 65.60
CA GLU A 174 38.85 -20.67 65.88
C GLU A 174 39.06 -19.88 67.19
N VAL A 175 38.32 -18.79 67.39
CA VAL A 175 38.35 -18.01 68.64
C VAL A 175 37.98 -18.90 69.82
N LYS A 176 36.90 -19.68 69.71
CA LYS A 176 36.48 -20.61 70.76
C LYS A 176 37.55 -21.65 71.06
N SER A 177 38.21 -22.22 70.04
CA SER A 177 39.33 -23.16 70.23
C SER A 177 40.50 -22.50 70.97
N ILE A 178 40.83 -21.24 70.65
CA ILE A 178 41.88 -20.47 71.33
C ILE A 178 41.50 -20.20 72.79
N GLU A 179 40.25 -19.80 73.05
CA GLU A 179 39.73 -19.57 74.41
C GLU A 179 39.75 -20.84 75.25
N GLU A 180 39.32 -21.98 74.69
CA GLU A 180 39.37 -23.28 75.35
C GLU A 180 40.83 -23.67 75.70
N LYS A 181 41.77 -23.52 74.76
CA LYS A 181 43.20 -23.77 75.02
C LYS A 181 43.74 -22.85 76.12
N LYS A 182 43.39 -21.56 76.10
CA LYS A 182 43.79 -20.60 77.15
C LYS A 182 43.18 -20.97 78.51
N ALA A 183 41.92 -21.40 78.54
CA ALA A 183 41.23 -21.80 79.77
C ALA A 183 41.84 -23.08 80.38
N ILE A 184 42.20 -24.06 79.55
CA ILE A 184 42.90 -25.28 80.00
C ILE A 184 44.26 -24.90 80.60
N LEU A 185 45.08 -24.12 79.88
CA LEU A 185 46.37 -23.65 80.38
C LEU A 185 46.23 -22.88 81.71
N SER A 186 45.21 -22.04 81.85
CA SER A 186 44.94 -21.32 83.09
C SER A 186 44.58 -22.26 84.24
N LYS A 187 43.78 -23.30 83.98
CA LYS A 187 43.42 -24.31 84.99
C LYS A 187 44.63 -25.15 85.41
N GLU A 188 45.48 -25.54 84.46
CA GLU A 188 46.72 -26.26 84.75
C GLU A 188 47.65 -25.40 85.63
N ARG A 189 47.87 -24.13 85.24
CA ARG A 189 48.64 -23.18 86.06
C ARG A 189 48.05 -23.06 87.47
N GLN A 190 46.73 -22.90 87.59
CA GLN A 190 46.07 -22.79 88.90
C GLN A 190 46.28 -24.06 89.75
N LYS A 191 46.16 -25.25 89.17
CA LYS A 191 46.44 -26.51 89.88
C LYS A 191 47.89 -26.59 90.33
N THR A 192 48.86 -26.25 89.46
CA THR A 192 50.28 -26.23 89.84
C THR A 192 50.54 -25.24 90.97
N PHE A 193 49.93 -24.05 90.93
CA PHE A 193 50.03 -23.08 92.04
C PHE A 193 49.36 -23.59 93.32
N GLU A 194 48.22 -24.29 93.22
CA GLU A 194 47.53 -24.86 94.38
C GLU A 194 48.31 -26.02 95.01
N GLU A 195 48.93 -26.88 94.20
CA GLU A 195 49.82 -27.95 94.66
C GLU A 195 51.08 -27.38 95.33
N ALA A 196 51.74 -26.40 94.70
CA ALA A 196 52.86 -25.68 95.30
C ALA A 196 52.46 -25.02 96.62
N PHE A 197 51.28 -24.38 96.67
CA PHE A 197 50.76 -23.78 97.90
C PHE A 197 50.48 -24.81 99.00
N LYS A 198 49.91 -25.98 98.66
CA LYS A 198 49.70 -27.07 99.64
C LYS A 198 51.03 -27.58 100.18
N GLN A 199 52.02 -27.75 99.31
CA GLN A 199 53.36 -28.15 99.71
C GLN A 199 54.00 -27.11 100.65
N ASP A 200 53.89 -25.82 100.33
CA ASP A 200 54.35 -24.72 101.20
C ASP A 200 53.62 -24.73 102.56
N LEU A 201 52.32 -25.04 102.56
CA LEU A 201 51.51 -25.13 103.78
C LEU A 201 51.88 -26.35 104.64
N GLU A 202 52.23 -27.48 104.02
CA GLU A 202 52.79 -28.65 104.72
C GLU A 202 54.17 -28.36 105.30
N ILE A 203 55.05 -27.70 104.54
CA ILE A 203 56.36 -27.24 105.03
C ILE A 203 56.18 -26.28 106.22
N TYR A 204 55.22 -25.36 106.15
CA TYR A 204 54.87 -24.47 107.26
C TYR A 204 54.39 -25.24 108.50
N LYS A 205 53.51 -26.24 108.33
CA LYS A 205 53.03 -27.08 109.44
C LYS A 205 54.16 -27.88 110.11
N GLN A 206 55.17 -28.30 109.36
CA GLN A 206 56.29 -29.11 109.86
C GLN A 206 57.42 -28.26 110.47
N SER A 207 57.66 -27.05 109.97
CA SER A 207 58.83 -26.23 110.34
C SER A 207 58.49 -24.93 111.10
N GLY A 208 57.22 -24.51 111.14
CA GLY A 208 56.75 -23.31 111.84
C GLY A 208 57.13 -21.97 111.19
N ASN A 209 57.87 -21.96 110.08
CA ASN A 209 58.27 -20.75 109.36
C ASN A 209 57.88 -20.84 107.88
N LEU A 210 57.30 -19.77 107.35
CA LEU A 210 56.92 -19.66 105.94
C LEU A 210 58.13 -19.11 105.17
N ASN A 211 58.59 -19.84 104.15
CA ASN A 211 59.55 -19.27 103.20
C ASN A 211 58.81 -18.25 102.35
N VAL A 212 58.86 -16.97 102.75
CA VAL A 212 58.46 -15.86 101.88
C VAL A 212 59.34 -15.95 100.64
N ILE A 213 58.75 -16.30 99.51
CA ILE A 213 59.41 -16.16 98.21
C ILE A 213 59.64 -14.66 98.00
N THR A 214 60.79 -14.17 98.46
CA THR A 214 61.35 -12.92 97.97
C THR A 214 61.91 -13.19 96.59
N ASN A 215 61.02 -13.38 95.60
CA ASN A 215 61.40 -13.23 94.22
C ASN A 215 61.65 -11.74 93.99
N LYS A 216 62.84 -11.30 94.39
CA LYS A 216 63.56 -10.21 93.72
C LYS A 216 63.86 -10.72 92.31
N VAL A 217 62.85 -10.72 91.45
CA VAL A 217 63.14 -10.70 90.02
C VAL A 217 63.57 -9.27 89.74
N ASN A 218 64.77 -9.11 89.19
CA ASN A 218 65.20 -7.90 88.49
C ASN A 218 64.27 -7.66 87.30
N TYR A 219 63.06 -7.17 87.57
CA TYR A 219 62.27 -6.41 86.62
C TYR A 219 62.06 -5.05 87.24
N GLU A 220 62.56 -4.03 86.55
CA GLU A 220 62.16 -2.65 86.78
C GLU A 220 60.63 -2.59 86.89
N PRO A 221 60.09 -1.87 87.88
CA PRO A 221 58.67 -1.69 88.01
C PRO A 221 58.22 -0.65 86.97
N LYS A 222 58.01 -1.06 85.72
CA LYS A 222 56.99 -0.39 84.90
C LYS A 222 55.64 -0.93 85.34
N VAL A 223 55.17 -0.34 86.43
CA VAL A 223 53.75 -0.25 86.74
C VAL A 223 53.16 0.65 85.67
N SER A 224 52.87 0.11 84.49
CA SER A 224 52.05 0.81 83.50
C SER A 224 50.60 0.68 83.97
N SER A 225 50.21 1.57 84.88
CA SER A 225 48.80 1.93 85.04
C SER A 225 48.26 2.28 83.64
N LEU A 226 47.05 1.86 83.32
CA LEU A 226 46.37 2.20 82.05
C LEU A 226 46.17 3.72 81.87
N GLU A 227 46.48 4.51 82.90
CA GLU A 227 46.43 5.98 82.89
C GLU A 227 47.60 6.64 82.12
N ASP A 228 48.68 5.89 81.81
CA ASP A 228 49.88 6.41 81.11
C ASP A 228 50.13 5.74 79.73
N VAL A 229 49.08 5.26 79.05
CA VAL A 229 49.18 4.93 77.62
C VAL A 229 48.86 6.18 76.82
N GLU A 230 49.88 6.98 76.49
CA GLU A 230 49.80 7.86 75.32
C GLU A 230 49.75 6.96 74.08
N LEU A 231 48.55 6.81 73.51
CA LEU A 231 48.41 6.35 72.14
C LEU A 231 49.03 7.43 71.25
N GLU A 232 50.24 7.20 70.76
CA GLU A 232 50.73 7.86 69.56
C GLU A 232 49.81 7.43 68.42
N VAL A 233 48.74 8.21 68.21
CA VAL A 233 47.93 8.12 67.01
C VAL A 233 48.79 8.67 65.88
N ASP A 234 49.34 7.78 65.05
CA ASP A 234 49.89 8.20 63.78
C ASP A 234 48.71 8.63 62.88
N ASP A 235 48.39 9.92 62.93
CA ASP A 235 47.35 10.55 62.13
C ASP A 235 47.54 10.28 60.62
N ALA A 236 48.76 9.93 60.17
CA ALA A 236 49.01 9.56 58.78
C ALA A 236 48.40 8.19 58.42
N GLU A 237 48.40 7.23 59.34
CA GLU A 237 47.88 5.88 59.10
C GLU A 237 46.35 5.85 59.25
N LEU A 238 45.80 6.62 60.21
CA LEU A 238 44.35 6.80 60.38
C LEU A 238 43.70 7.49 59.17
N ASN A 239 44.34 8.52 58.61
CA ASN A 239 43.84 9.18 57.40
C ASN A 239 43.88 8.26 56.18
N LYS A 240 44.86 7.36 56.10
CA LYS A 240 44.96 6.37 55.01
C LYS A 240 43.81 5.36 55.06
N MET A 241 43.41 4.94 56.27
CA MET A 241 42.26 4.05 56.49
C MET A 241 40.91 4.70 56.19
N LEU A 242 40.76 6.01 56.42
CA LEU A 242 39.51 6.74 56.14
C LEU A 242 39.34 7.12 54.66
N THR A 243 40.43 7.15 53.87
CA THR A 243 40.38 7.43 52.43
C THR A 243 40.17 6.21 51.55
N ASP A 244 40.25 4.99 52.11
CA ASP A 244 40.06 3.72 51.39
C ASP A 244 38.62 3.15 51.51
N THR A 245 37.63 4.00 51.81
CA THR A 245 36.19 3.72 51.64
C THR A 245 35.54 4.69 50.67
#